data_AF-U4VB93-F1
#
_entry.id   AF-U4VB93-F1
#
_cell.length_a   1.000
_cell.length_b   1.000
_cell.length_c   1.000
_cell.angle_alpha   90.00
_cell.angle_beta   90.00
_cell.angle_gamma   90.00
#
_symmetry.space_group_name_H-M   'P 1'
#
loop_
_entity.id
_entity.type
_entity.pdbx_description
1 polymer ?
#
loop_
_entity_poly.entity_id
_entity_poly.type
_entity_poly.pdbx_seq_one_letter_code
_entity_poly.pdbx_strand_id
1 'polypeptide(L)'
;MRTKSYVAGLLASAAGVALMAGTAWAEELTVATVNNGDMIIMQKLSPEWEKATGNKINWVVLEENVLRQRVTTDIATKSGQFDILTIGGYETPPIWGKAGWLLSVDDLGEDYGYDDLIKPVRAGLTVDGKLYAVPFYAESSFTLYRKDLF
;
A
#
# COMPACT_ATOMS: atom_id res chain seq x y z
N MET A 1 -42.32 -34.22 44.80
CA MET A 1 -41.29 -34.29 45.86
C MET A 1 -40.09 -35.04 45.31
N ARG A 2 -38.93 -34.37 45.24
CA ARG A 2 -37.52 -34.83 45.37
C ARG A 2 -37.20 -36.30 45.02
N THR A 3 -36.16 -36.71 44.30
CA THR A 3 -34.93 -36.15 43.67
C THR A 3 -34.20 -37.41 43.17
N LYS A 4 -33.73 -37.49 41.92
CA LYS A 4 -32.68 -38.48 41.55
C LYS A 4 -31.68 -37.86 40.56
N SER A 5 -30.53 -37.54 41.13
CA SER A 5 -29.17 -37.74 40.63
C SER A 5 -28.87 -37.47 39.15
N TYR A 6 -28.21 -36.33 38.94
CA TYR A 6 -27.26 -36.09 37.86
C TYR A 6 -26.10 -37.10 37.96
N VAL A 7 -25.69 -37.70 36.84
CA VAL A 7 -24.32 -38.06 36.42
C VAL A 7 -24.48 -39.07 35.28
N ALA A 8 -24.39 -38.60 34.03
CA ALA A 8 -23.83 -39.32 32.88
C ALA A 8 -24.20 -38.56 31.59
N GLY A 9 -23.19 -38.09 30.87
CA GLY A 9 -23.34 -37.70 29.47
C GLY A 9 -23.05 -36.23 29.21
N LEU A 10 -21.77 -35.85 29.24
CA LEU A 10 -21.22 -34.76 28.42
C LEU A 10 -19.69 -34.78 28.52
N LEU A 11 -19.08 -35.81 27.93
CA LEU A 11 -17.63 -35.95 27.83
C LEU A 11 -17.14 -36.14 26.38
N ALA A 12 -17.89 -35.67 25.39
CA ALA A 12 -17.51 -35.86 23.98
C ALA A 12 -17.88 -34.65 23.10
N SER A 13 -17.21 -33.51 23.29
CA SER A 13 -17.20 -32.43 22.28
C SER A 13 -16.17 -31.33 22.58
N ALA A 14 -14.95 -31.69 23.01
CA ALA A 14 -13.87 -30.71 23.23
C ALA A 14 -12.63 -30.92 22.33
N ALA A 15 -12.74 -31.72 21.26
CA ALA A 15 -11.59 -32.09 20.42
C ALA A 15 -11.65 -31.55 18.98
N GLY A 16 -12.44 -30.50 18.71
CA GLY A 16 -12.76 -30.08 17.34
C GLY A 16 -12.35 -28.66 16.92
N VAL A 17 -11.69 -27.86 17.76
CA VAL A 17 -11.33 -26.48 17.42
C VAL A 17 -9.90 -26.18 17.85
N ALA A 18 -8.94 -26.83 17.21
CA ALA A 18 -7.55 -26.41 17.27
C ALA A 18 -6.94 -26.61 15.89
N LEU A 19 -6.32 -25.54 15.37
CA LEU A 19 -5.47 -25.47 14.18
C LEU A 19 -6.18 -25.15 12.85
N MET A 20 -6.80 -23.97 12.79
CA MET A 20 -6.68 -23.10 11.61
C MET A 20 -5.61 -22.03 11.92
N ALA A 21 -4.38 -22.47 12.20
CA ALA A 21 -3.24 -21.58 12.10
C ALA A 21 -2.95 -21.47 10.59
N GLY A 22 -3.44 -20.40 9.95
CA GLY A 22 -3.13 -20.12 8.56
C GLY A 22 -1.62 -20.17 8.38
N THR A 23 -1.14 -21.01 7.47
CA THR A 23 0.23 -20.92 6.99
C THR A 23 0.38 -19.51 6.40
N ALA A 24 1.32 -18.72 6.90
CA ALA A 24 1.68 -17.46 6.25
C ALA A 24 2.42 -17.84 4.96
N TRP A 25 1.77 -17.66 3.81
CA TRP A 25 2.42 -17.85 2.52
C TRP A 25 3.17 -16.56 2.19
N ALA A 26 4.41 -16.70 1.71
CA ALA A 26 5.13 -15.57 1.15
C ALA A 26 4.37 -15.05 -0.08
N GLU A 27 4.03 -13.78 -0.08
CA GLU A 27 3.39 -13.10 -1.21
C GLU A 27 4.45 -12.40 -2.08
N GLU A 28 4.17 -12.29 -3.38
CA GLU A 28 4.95 -11.46 -4.30
C GLU A 28 4.09 -10.27 -4.74
N LEU A 29 4.56 -9.06 -4.45
CA LEU A 29 3.87 -7.81 -4.77
C LEU A 29 4.49 -7.20 -6.03
N THR A 30 3.66 -6.93 -7.04
CA THR A 30 4.09 -6.23 -8.25
C THR A 30 3.92 -4.72 -8.09
N VAL A 31 5.03 -3.99 -8.15
CA VAL A 31 5.08 -2.54 -7.93
C VAL A 31 5.43 -1.83 -9.23
N ALA A 32 4.51 -1.01 -9.75
CA ALA A 32 4.76 -0.14 -10.89
C ALA A 32 5.35 1.20 -10.42
N THR A 33 6.56 1.54 -10.87
CA THR A 33 7.25 2.75 -10.43
C THR A 33 8.04 3.45 -11.54
N VAL A 34 8.41 4.70 -11.29
CA VAL A 34 9.18 5.54 -12.22
C VAL A 34 10.67 5.27 -12.09
N ASN A 35 11.44 5.45 -13.15
CA ASN A 35 12.89 5.23 -13.18
C ASN A 35 13.74 6.40 -12.62
N ASN A 36 13.21 7.20 -11.69
CA ASN A 36 13.96 8.30 -11.08
C ASN A 36 14.95 7.80 -10.02
N GLY A 37 15.89 8.65 -9.61
CA GLY A 37 16.97 8.28 -8.69
C GLY A 37 16.50 7.68 -7.36
N ASP A 38 15.49 8.29 -6.75
CA ASP A 38 14.94 7.86 -5.46
C ASP A 38 14.28 6.48 -5.54
N MET A 39 13.58 6.15 -6.64
CA MET A 39 12.99 4.81 -6.82
C MET A 39 14.05 3.72 -7.03
N ILE A 40 15.17 4.07 -7.67
CA ILE A 40 16.30 3.14 -7.79
C ILE A 40 16.94 2.88 -6.41
N ILE A 41 16.99 3.89 -5.54
CA ILE A 41 17.44 3.72 -4.15
C ILE A 41 16.47 2.82 -3.39
N MET A 42 15.16 3.08 -3.48
CA MET A 42 14.12 2.24 -2.85
C MET A 42 14.25 0.76 -3.25
N GLN A 43 14.44 0.48 -4.55
CA GLN A 43 14.67 -0.87 -5.05
C GLN A 43 15.88 -1.54 -4.40
N LYS A 44 16.98 -0.82 -4.23
CA LYS A 44 18.19 -1.36 -3.59
C LYS A 44 18.01 -1.63 -2.10
N LEU A 45 17.09 -0.93 -1.44
CA LEU A 45 16.75 -1.13 -0.03
C LEU A 45 15.68 -2.22 0.18
N SER A 46 14.89 -2.53 -0.85
CA SER A 46 13.84 -3.55 -0.79
C SER A 46 14.26 -4.94 -0.26
N PRO A 47 15.50 -5.44 -0.47
CA PRO A 47 15.92 -6.73 0.10
C PRO A 47 15.86 -6.80 1.64
N GLU A 48 15.98 -5.66 2.33
CA GLU A 48 15.84 -5.62 3.79
C GLU A 48 14.40 -5.93 4.21
N TRP A 49 13.43 -5.34 3.52
CA TRP A 49 12.01 -5.61 3.73
C TRP A 49 11.63 -7.04 3.35
N GLU A 50 12.13 -7.55 2.21
CA GLU A 50 11.88 -8.94 1.80
C GLU A 50 12.42 -9.93 2.84
N LYS A 51 13.60 -9.67 3.39
CA LYS A 51 14.19 -10.51 4.44
C LYS A 51 13.39 -10.43 5.75
N ALA A 52 12.89 -9.25 6.12
CA ALA A 52 12.14 -9.04 7.35
C ALA A 52 10.75 -9.67 7.31
N THR A 53 10.11 -9.69 6.14
CA THR A 53 8.72 -10.15 5.97
C THR A 53 8.61 -11.56 5.39
N GLY A 54 9.61 -12.01 4.64
CA GLY A 54 9.55 -13.24 3.85
C GLY A 54 8.86 -13.07 2.49
N ASN A 55 8.28 -11.88 2.22
CA ASN A 55 7.61 -11.55 0.96
C ASN A 55 8.61 -11.10 -0.12
N LYS A 56 8.10 -10.94 -1.35
CA LYS A 56 8.89 -10.53 -2.53
C LYS A 56 8.30 -9.31 -3.22
N ILE A 57 9.17 -8.54 -3.86
CA ILE A 57 8.76 -7.40 -4.68
C ILE A 57 9.22 -7.61 -6.12
N ASN A 58 8.24 -7.64 -7.03
CA ASN A 58 8.46 -7.60 -8.47
C ASN A 58 8.37 -6.15 -8.97
N TRP A 59 9.52 -5.56 -9.31
CA TRP A 59 9.58 -4.16 -9.74
C TRP A 59 9.34 -3.99 -11.24
N VAL A 60 8.32 -3.21 -11.59
CA VAL A 60 8.06 -2.76 -12.97
C VAL A 60 8.45 -1.29 -13.08
N VAL A 61 9.69 -1.06 -13.52
CA VAL A 61 10.30 0.27 -13.59
C VAL A 61 10.15 0.84 -15.01
N LEU A 62 9.54 2.01 -15.12
CA LEU A 62 9.19 2.62 -16.40
C LEU A 62 9.62 4.09 -16.43
N GLU A 63 9.80 4.63 -17.65
CA GLU A 63 9.85 6.08 -17.85
C GLU A 63 8.47 6.69 -17.51
N GLU A 64 8.43 7.91 -16.99
CA GLU A 64 7.23 8.53 -16.39
C GLU A 64 6.02 8.54 -17.33
N ASN A 65 6.19 8.92 -18.60
CA ASN A 65 5.08 8.96 -19.55
C ASN A 65 4.54 7.56 -19.84
N VAL A 66 5.43 6.58 -19.96
CA VAL A 66 5.04 5.16 -20.13
C VAL A 66 4.35 4.62 -18.88
N LEU A 67 4.84 4.98 -17.69
CA LEU A 67 4.23 4.59 -16.40
C LEU A 67 2.80 5.11 -16.33
N ARG A 68 2.57 6.42 -16.55
CA ARG A 68 1.24 7.03 -16.51
C ARG A 68 0.26 6.31 -17.44
N GLN A 69 0.67 6.03 -18.67
CA GLN A 69 -0.18 5.34 -19.64
C GLN A 69 -0.54 3.92 -19.19
N ARG A 70 0.43 3.16 -18.71
CA ARG A 70 0.22 1.78 -18.28
C ARG A 70 -0.64 1.68 -17.02
N VAL A 71 -0.32 2.47 -16.00
CA VAL A 71 -1.07 2.49 -14.73
C VAL A 71 -2.51 2.97 -14.97
N THR A 72 -2.71 4.01 -15.79
CA THR A 72 -4.07 4.48 -16.13
C THR A 72 -4.88 3.39 -16.83
N THR A 73 -4.26 2.64 -17.74
CA THR A 73 -4.94 1.53 -18.43
C THR A 73 -5.27 0.40 -17.46
N ASP A 74 -4.33 0.02 -16.61
CA ASP A 74 -4.52 -1.08 -15.65
C ASP A 74 -5.65 -0.79 -14.66
N ILE A 75 -5.66 0.40 -14.05
CA ILE A 75 -6.66 0.78 -13.06
C ILE A 75 -8.05 0.98 -13.70
N ALA A 76 -8.13 1.57 -14.90
CA ALA A 76 -9.40 1.82 -15.59
C ALA A 76 -10.05 0.52 -16.10
N THR A 77 -9.24 -0.46 -16.50
CA THR A 77 -9.72 -1.76 -16.99
C THR A 77 -9.84 -2.81 -15.90
N LYS A 78 -9.29 -2.53 -14.71
CA LYS A 78 -9.19 -3.49 -13.59
C LYS A 78 -8.46 -4.77 -13.99
N SER A 79 -7.39 -4.65 -14.79
CA SER A 79 -6.65 -5.81 -15.27
C SER A 79 -5.76 -6.47 -14.20
N GLY A 80 -5.54 -5.81 -13.06
CA GLY A 80 -4.84 -6.38 -11.91
C GLY A 80 -3.40 -6.76 -12.21
N GLN A 81 -2.72 -5.98 -13.06
CA GLN A 81 -1.31 -6.21 -13.39
C GLN A 81 -0.37 -5.70 -12.30
N PHE A 82 -0.83 -4.76 -11.47
CA PHE A 82 -0.04 -4.13 -10.42
C PHE A 82 -0.81 -4.11 -9.10
N ASP A 83 -0.11 -4.39 -8.01
CA ASP A 83 -0.67 -4.33 -6.65
C ASP A 83 -0.45 -2.94 -6.03
N ILE A 84 0.71 -2.33 -6.31
CA ILE A 84 1.11 -1.03 -5.79
C ILE A 84 1.54 -0.13 -6.94
N LEU A 85 1.06 1.12 -6.91
CA LEU A 85 1.23 2.08 -7.98
C LEU A 85 1.98 3.31 -7.47
N THR A 86 3.03 3.73 -8.17
CA THR A 86 3.57 5.08 -8.03
C THR A 86 2.73 6.03 -8.87
N ILE A 87 1.99 6.92 -8.20
CA ILE A 87 1.03 7.84 -8.80
C ILE A 87 1.32 9.27 -8.34
N GLY A 88 1.01 10.25 -9.19
CA GLY A 88 1.18 11.65 -8.85
C GLY A 88 0.01 12.20 -8.03
N GLY A 89 0.20 13.42 -7.51
CA GLY A 89 -0.86 14.18 -6.86
C GLY A 89 -1.97 14.62 -7.82
N TYR A 90 -1.74 14.56 -9.15
CA TYR A 90 -2.77 14.88 -10.14
C TYR A 90 -3.79 13.73 -10.29
N GLU A 91 -3.32 12.49 -10.30
CA GLU A 91 -4.16 11.30 -10.49
C GLU A 91 -4.95 10.94 -9.21
N THR A 92 -4.32 11.14 -8.04
CA THR A 92 -4.75 10.57 -6.76
C THR A 92 -6.10 11.12 -6.24
N PRO A 93 -6.24 12.37 -5.72
CA PRO A 93 -7.54 12.82 -5.21
C PRO A 93 -8.63 13.13 -6.24
N PRO A 94 -8.37 13.87 -7.33
CA PRO A 94 -9.48 14.42 -8.11
C PRO A 94 -10.17 13.39 -9.00
N ILE A 95 -9.48 12.29 -9.35
CA ILE A 95 -9.96 11.32 -10.34
C ILE A 95 -10.15 9.95 -9.71
N TRP A 96 -9.10 9.29 -9.21
CA TRP A 96 -9.17 7.87 -8.86
C TRP A 96 -9.72 7.62 -7.46
N GLY A 97 -9.37 8.46 -6.48
CA GLY A 97 -9.96 8.41 -5.14
C GLY A 97 -11.49 8.62 -5.19
N LYS A 98 -11.94 9.67 -5.90
CA LYS A 98 -13.38 9.94 -6.11
C LYS A 98 -14.12 8.85 -6.89
N ALA A 99 -13.45 8.20 -7.85
CA ALA A 99 -14.03 7.11 -8.62
C ALA A 99 -14.08 5.77 -7.85
N GLY A 100 -13.49 5.71 -6.66
CA GLY A 100 -13.42 4.49 -5.85
C GLY A 100 -12.50 3.42 -6.45
N TRP A 101 -11.49 3.84 -7.21
CA TRP A 101 -10.53 2.94 -7.85
C TRP A 101 -9.33 2.61 -6.97
N LEU A 102 -9.07 3.44 -5.95
CA LEU A 102 -8.01 3.26 -4.97
C LEU A 102 -8.58 2.77 -3.64
N LEU A 103 -7.81 1.94 -2.95
CA LEU A 103 -8.09 1.59 -1.56
C LEU A 103 -7.68 2.75 -0.64
N SER A 104 -8.40 2.91 0.47
CA SER A 104 -7.98 3.80 1.55
C SER A 104 -6.69 3.26 2.16
N VAL A 105 -5.81 4.15 2.60
CA VAL A 105 -4.56 3.82 3.32
C VAL A 105 -4.56 4.43 4.71
N ASP A 106 -5.74 4.56 5.33
CA ASP A 106 -5.91 5.07 6.70
C ASP A 106 -5.70 3.98 7.78
N ASP A 107 -5.20 2.81 7.39
CA ASP A 107 -5.08 1.60 8.21
C ASP A 107 -3.66 0.99 8.23
N LEU A 108 -2.63 1.78 7.91
CA LEU A 108 -1.23 1.34 7.87
C LEU A 108 -0.62 1.05 9.25
N GLY A 109 -1.36 1.29 10.33
CA GLY A 109 -0.91 1.11 11.71
C GLY A 109 -0.80 2.43 12.48
N GLU A 110 -0.89 2.34 13.80
CA GLU A 110 -0.77 3.51 14.69
C GLU A 110 0.64 4.11 14.68
N ASP A 111 1.65 3.31 14.30
CA ASP A 111 3.06 3.69 14.23
C ASP A 111 3.44 4.45 12.95
N TYR A 112 2.57 4.49 11.93
CA TYR A 112 2.86 5.18 10.67
C TYR A 112 2.99 6.72 10.83
N GLY A 113 2.32 7.31 11.83
CA GLY A 113 2.47 8.74 12.12
C GLY A 113 1.85 9.67 11.09
N TYR A 114 0.58 9.45 10.70
CA TYR A 114 -0.14 10.27 9.69
C TYR A 114 -0.08 11.79 9.90
N ASP A 115 0.07 12.25 11.12
CA ASP A 115 0.12 13.68 11.47
C ASP A 115 1.49 14.33 11.20
N ASP A 116 2.53 13.53 10.92
CA ASP A 116 3.87 13.99 10.52
C ASP A 116 3.97 14.32 9.02
N LEU A 117 2.96 13.93 8.23
CA LEU A 117 2.91 14.26 6.81
C LEU A 117 2.77 15.78 6.59
N ILE A 118 3.51 16.30 5.59
CA ILE A 118 3.42 17.71 5.17
C ILE A 118 1.96 18.03 4.80
N LYS A 119 1.34 18.96 5.54
CA LYS A 119 -0.12 19.21 5.48
C LYS A 119 -0.67 19.43 4.07
N PRO A 120 -0.09 20.30 3.21
CA PRO A 120 -0.56 20.45 1.83
C PRO A 120 -0.49 19.16 1.00
N VAL A 121 0.56 18.35 1.22
CA VAL A 121 0.74 17.08 0.50
C VAL A 121 -0.32 16.08 0.94
N ARG A 122 -0.52 15.89 2.26
CA ARG A 122 -1.58 15.02 2.79
C ARG A 122 -2.96 15.44 2.28
N ALA A 123 -3.28 16.73 2.35
CA ALA A 123 -4.56 17.24 1.83
C ALA A 123 -4.72 16.96 0.33
N GLY A 124 -3.64 17.07 -0.44
CA GLY A 124 -3.57 16.72 -1.85
C GLY A 124 -3.55 15.22 -2.15
N LEU A 125 -3.75 14.34 -1.16
CA LEU A 125 -3.91 12.88 -1.32
C LEU A 125 -5.20 12.36 -0.63
N THR A 126 -5.97 13.25 -0.02
CA THR A 126 -7.19 12.95 0.74
C THR A 126 -8.45 13.33 -0.03
N VAL A 127 -9.45 12.45 -0.03
CA VAL A 127 -10.78 12.70 -0.60
C VAL A 127 -11.82 12.33 0.45
N ASP A 128 -12.78 13.23 0.70
CA ASP A 128 -13.88 13.01 1.65
C ASP A 128 -13.42 12.48 3.02
N GLY A 129 -12.28 12.97 3.49
CA GLY A 129 -11.68 12.62 4.78
C GLY A 129 -10.86 11.32 4.79
N LYS A 130 -10.72 10.64 3.66
CA LYS A 130 -9.95 9.39 3.52
C LYS A 130 -8.68 9.60 2.72
N LEU A 131 -7.56 9.06 3.20
CA LEU A 131 -6.28 9.09 2.50
C LEU A 131 -6.22 7.93 1.48
N TYR A 132 -5.87 8.24 0.23
CA TYR A 132 -5.83 7.24 -0.85
C TYR A 132 -4.42 6.93 -1.38
N ALA A 133 -3.41 7.69 -0.95
CA ALA A 133 -2.00 7.38 -1.21
C ALA A 133 -1.12 7.98 -0.12
N VAL A 134 0.06 7.39 0.04
CA VAL A 134 1.11 7.92 0.92
C VAL A 134 2.21 8.59 0.11
N PRO A 135 2.72 9.75 0.54
CA PRO A 135 3.77 10.44 -0.20
C PRO A 135 5.12 9.76 0.02
N PHE A 136 5.68 9.16 -1.03
CA PHE A 136 7.06 8.66 -0.99
C PHE A 136 8.08 9.82 -1.03
N TYR A 137 7.84 10.81 -1.88
CA TYR A 137 8.48 12.13 -1.84
C TYR A 137 7.50 13.20 -2.32
N ALA A 138 7.82 14.47 -2.08
CA ALA A 138 7.09 15.61 -2.61
C ALA A 138 8.07 16.66 -3.14
N GLU A 139 7.62 17.46 -4.10
CA GLU A 139 8.47 18.44 -4.78
C GLU A 139 7.76 19.76 -5.01
N SER A 140 8.56 20.79 -5.27
CA SER A 140 8.13 22.08 -5.79
C SER A 140 9.13 22.53 -6.84
N SER A 141 8.80 23.58 -7.59
CA SER A 141 9.65 24.08 -8.67
C SER A 141 10.42 25.31 -8.23
N PHE A 142 11.74 25.31 -8.49
CA PHE A 142 12.62 26.43 -8.21
C PHE A 142 13.55 26.68 -9.40
N THR A 143 13.97 27.93 -9.59
CA THR A 143 14.94 28.26 -10.62
C THR A 143 16.35 27.92 -10.14
N LEU A 144 16.97 26.93 -10.78
CA LEU A 144 18.40 26.65 -10.64
C LEU A 144 19.17 27.43 -11.72
N TYR A 145 20.24 28.13 -11.35
CA TYR A 145 21.07 28.88 -12.28
C TYR A 145 22.57 28.71 -12.01
N ARG A 146 23.39 29.00 -13.03
CA ARG A 146 24.84 28.94 -12.99
C ARG A 146 25.43 30.25 -12.45
N LYS A 147 25.89 30.24 -11.20
CA LYS A 147 26.48 31.41 -10.50
C LYS A 147 27.79 31.92 -11.10
N ASP A 148 28.45 31.14 -11.95
CA ASP A 148 29.64 31.56 -12.68
C ASP A 148 29.31 32.32 -13.97
N LEU A 149 28.05 32.26 -14.42
CA LEU A 149 27.56 32.98 -15.61
C LEU A 149 26.75 34.24 -15.27
N PHE A 150 26.27 34.38 -14.02
CA PHE A 150 25.39 35.46 -13.54
C PHE A 150 25.84 36.00 -12.18
#